data_AF-A0A554VLW7-F1
#
_entry.id   AF-A0A554VLW7-F1
#
_cell.length_a   1.000
_cell.length_b   1.000
_cell.length_c   1.000
_cell.angle_alpha   90.00
_cell.angle_beta   90.00
_cell.angle_gamma   90.00
#
_symmetry.space_group_name_H-M   'P 1'
#
loop_
_entity.id
_entity.type
_entity.pdbx_description
1 polymer ?
#
loop_
_entity_poly.entity_id
_entity_poly.type
_entity_poly.pdbx_seq_one_letter_code
_entity_poly.pdbx_strand_id
1 'polypeptide(L)'
;MSKIFWVTTTLFFHFLSYASLPQSFDPNISEELRMRDGMPNLFKKTNNKSNITIGFIGGSITRQTGWSDNVFTWFQNQYKDISFTEINAAVPGTGADFAASRVKDNLLIHKPDVVFIEYRVNGGGGYEARAIEGLICQIWETDPNIDICFVYTVGEWMLDRLMNGKQYGFGIIIEEMANKYGIPSIDFGVEVVKQLKANQLVFKNSNPVEGKVVFSKDGVHPNTDGHKIYSDIAIRSILSMHEIGESGPHTIPNPIVYNHFSNSSLLSVHNVIKSSGWQSVDINTDAVYISDRYRTNSMLSDALKCSKVNETLTFNWEGDLICFTTIPQGKGMEVEIIIDNGAPETFTFEQSSGNVYFSKFFYAKQQEVGQHTAKLKVTKLPDGTSIYIGQAMVHNLPSESNLEDKQKPFKEVHTIPGRIEAEDFDTGGEGIAFHEVNTNKKSETNYRSEQDLDVEIETKPNQSNRHIISWTRDNEWLEYTIQVKNTGEYMIKAMATARNDAMEQKGLHLFLDGKALTDKISVTPSDDWFSDWAEYSVNTKLEAGEHVLRVKFFTTSRWCINLDYLEFIAKP
;
A
#
# COMPACT_ATOMS: atom_id res chain seq x y z
N MET A 1 6.82 41.79 55.33
CA MET A 1 5.57 40.99 55.30
C MET A 1 4.85 41.30 54.00
N SER A 2 5.15 40.57 52.93
CA SER A 2 4.43 40.65 51.65
C SER A 2 3.52 39.42 51.53
N LYS A 3 2.22 39.67 51.35
CA LYS A 3 1.19 38.64 51.21
C LYS A 3 1.24 38.05 49.79
N ILE A 4 1.44 36.74 49.71
CA ILE A 4 1.31 35.92 48.50
C ILE A 4 -0.18 35.60 48.31
N PHE A 5 -0.76 36.01 47.19
CA PHE A 5 -2.07 35.55 46.75
C PHE A 5 -1.91 34.22 46.02
N TRP A 6 -2.47 33.16 46.60
CA TRP A 6 -2.67 31.89 45.91
C TRP A 6 -3.95 31.98 45.07
N VAL A 7 -3.82 31.92 43.76
CA VAL A 7 -4.96 31.70 42.86
C VAL A 7 -5.15 30.18 42.75
N THR A 8 -6.13 29.66 43.49
CA THR A 8 -6.59 28.27 43.35
C THR A 8 -7.54 28.19 42.15
N THR A 9 -7.03 27.74 41.00
CA THR A 9 -7.88 27.33 39.87
C THR A 9 -8.60 26.05 40.25
N THR A 10 -9.90 26.15 40.50
CA THR A 10 -10.76 24.99 40.79
C THR A 10 -11.11 24.33 39.45
N LEU A 11 -10.48 23.19 39.15
CA LEU A 11 -10.87 22.34 38.04
C LEU A 11 -12.23 21.72 38.36
N PHE A 12 -13.27 22.18 37.67
CA PHE A 12 -14.56 21.51 37.63
C PHE A 12 -14.41 20.21 36.82
N PHE A 13 -14.35 19.07 37.51
CA PHE A 13 -14.56 17.77 36.90
C PHE A 13 -16.03 17.66 36.48
N HIS A 14 -16.33 18.00 35.23
CA HIS A 14 -17.53 17.44 34.61
C HIS A 14 -17.22 15.98 34.31
N PHE A 15 -17.87 15.07 35.04
CA PHE A 15 -18.06 13.70 34.56
C PHE A 15 -18.94 13.79 33.30
N LEU A 16 -18.31 13.99 32.14
CA LEU A 16 -18.95 13.62 30.89
C LEU A 16 -19.07 12.11 30.91
N SER A 17 -20.29 11.62 30.72
CA SER A 17 -20.51 10.27 30.22
C SER A 17 -19.61 10.11 28.99
N TYR A 18 -18.69 9.15 29.01
CA TYR A 18 -17.93 8.74 27.83
C TYR A 18 -18.94 8.19 26.81
N ALA A 19 -19.49 9.08 25.99
CA ALA A 19 -20.00 8.67 24.70
C ALA A 19 -18.78 8.07 23.97
N SER A 20 -18.90 6.82 23.54
CA SER A 20 -17.89 6.19 22.69
C SER A 20 -17.58 7.14 21.54
N LEU A 21 -16.31 7.56 21.43
CA LEU A 21 -15.89 8.40 20.31
C LEU A 21 -16.20 7.69 19.00
N PRO A 22 -16.58 8.43 17.93
CA PRO A 22 -16.77 7.81 16.64
C PRO A 22 -15.48 7.13 16.19
N GLN A 23 -15.54 5.82 15.94
CA GLN A 23 -14.41 5.02 15.47
C GLN A 23 -14.24 5.11 13.93
N SER A 24 -15.30 5.53 13.22
CA SER A 24 -15.31 5.69 11.77
C SER A 24 -15.74 7.11 11.39
N PHE A 25 -14.96 7.75 10.53
CA PHE A 25 -15.20 9.09 10.00
C PHE A 25 -15.45 9.03 8.48
N ASP A 26 -16.18 9.99 7.90
CA ASP A 26 -16.32 10.05 6.44
C ASP A 26 -14.97 10.42 5.78
N PRO A 27 -14.37 9.52 4.98
CA PRO A 27 -13.06 9.76 4.37
C PRO A 27 -13.09 10.91 3.35
N ASN A 28 -14.26 11.35 2.89
CA ASN A 28 -14.41 12.46 1.95
C ASN A 28 -14.43 13.84 2.60
N ILE A 29 -14.54 13.92 3.93
CA ILE A 29 -14.58 15.17 4.67
C ILE A 29 -13.18 15.45 5.25
N SER A 30 -12.80 16.72 5.31
CA SER A 30 -11.56 17.16 5.96
C SER A 30 -11.89 17.74 7.34
N GLU A 31 -11.26 17.19 8.38
CA GLU A 31 -11.34 17.64 9.77
C GLU A 31 -9.93 17.76 10.31
N GLU A 32 -9.70 18.75 11.18
CA GLU A 32 -8.35 19.06 11.65
C GLU A 32 -7.75 17.91 12.46
N LEU A 33 -8.56 17.26 13.29
CA LEU A 33 -8.18 16.10 14.10
C LEU A 33 -9.29 15.07 14.08
N ARG A 34 -8.94 13.84 13.73
CA ARG A 34 -9.76 12.65 13.92
C ARG A 34 -9.01 11.72 14.87
N MET A 35 -9.49 11.68 16.12
CA MET A 35 -8.74 11.06 17.21
C MET A 35 -8.65 9.53 17.09
N ARG A 36 -9.72 8.86 16.66
CA ARG A 36 -9.85 7.38 16.67
C ARG A 36 -9.31 6.79 17.98
N ASP A 37 -8.35 5.88 17.91
CA ASP A 37 -7.78 5.22 19.07
C ASP A 37 -6.62 6.02 19.71
N GLY A 38 -6.26 7.18 19.16
CA GLY A 38 -5.23 8.06 19.71
C GLY A 38 -3.82 7.48 19.61
N MET A 39 -2.96 7.86 20.57
CA MET A 39 -1.59 7.34 20.70
C MET A 39 -1.31 6.91 22.16
N PRO A 40 -2.05 5.91 22.66
CA PRO A 40 -2.06 5.58 24.08
C PRO A 40 -0.75 4.96 24.58
N ASN A 41 0.05 4.33 23.70
CA ASN A 41 1.35 3.75 24.09
C ASN A 41 2.40 4.84 24.30
N LEU A 42 2.41 5.86 23.45
CA LEU A 42 3.21 7.07 23.61
C LEU A 42 2.88 7.75 24.94
N PHE A 43 1.61 8.01 25.21
CA PHE A 43 1.21 8.71 26.44
C PHE A 43 1.45 7.88 27.71
N LYS A 44 1.35 6.55 27.62
CA LYS A 44 1.81 5.67 28.70
C LYS A 44 3.30 5.81 28.97
N LYS A 45 4.14 5.90 27.92
CA LYS A 45 5.59 6.11 28.08
C LYS A 45 5.92 7.49 28.63
N THR A 46 5.20 8.55 28.21
CA THR A 46 5.38 9.89 28.80
C THR A 46 5.03 9.89 30.29
N ASN A 47 3.90 9.28 30.67
CA ASN A 47 3.47 9.17 32.06
C ASN A 47 4.46 8.37 32.93
N ASN A 48 5.05 7.31 32.36
CA ASN A 48 6.06 6.49 33.03
C ASN A 48 7.47 7.09 32.98
N LYS A 49 7.65 8.28 32.39
CA LYS A 49 8.96 8.93 32.19
C LYS A 49 10.00 8.02 31.51
N SER A 50 9.55 7.19 30.57
CA SER A 50 10.42 6.29 29.81
C SER A 50 11.08 7.03 28.65
N ASN A 51 12.25 6.57 28.19
CA ASN A 51 12.85 7.10 26.95
C ASN A 51 11.90 6.90 25.79
N ILE A 52 11.82 7.91 24.90
CA ILE A 52 10.90 7.92 23.75
C ILE A 52 11.67 8.17 22.46
N THR A 53 11.43 7.34 21.46
CA THR A 53 11.95 7.50 20.09
C THR A 53 10.81 7.92 19.17
N ILE A 54 10.95 9.06 18.49
CA ILE A 54 9.92 9.63 17.61
C ILE A 54 10.38 9.52 16.16
N GLY A 55 9.60 8.81 15.35
CA GLY A 55 9.82 8.66 13.92
C GLY A 55 8.98 9.62 13.08
N PHE A 56 9.59 10.22 12.07
CA PHE A 56 8.93 10.97 11.02
C PHE A 56 9.27 10.35 9.67
N ILE A 57 8.25 9.93 8.91
CA ILE A 57 8.42 9.39 7.56
C ILE A 57 7.49 10.11 6.59
N GLY A 58 8.06 10.68 5.54
CA GLY A 58 7.30 11.52 4.62
C GLY A 58 8.09 12.00 3.41
N GLY A 59 7.54 13.02 2.74
CA GLY A 59 8.13 13.65 1.57
C GLY A 59 9.07 14.82 1.88
N SER A 60 9.20 15.75 0.92
CA SER A 60 10.09 16.92 1.02
C SER A 60 9.69 17.89 2.14
N ILE A 61 8.39 18.03 2.42
CA ILE A 61 7.88 18.94 3.46
C ILE A 61 8.32 18.46 4.85
N THR A 62 8.25 17.16 5.10
CA THR A 62 8.70 16.53 6.36
C THR A 62 10.23 16.51 6.50
N ARG A 63 10.96 16.48 5.38
CA ARG A 63 12.42 16.50 5.38
C ARG A 63 13.01 17.88 5.70
N GLN A 64 12.36 18.94 5.24
CA GLN A 64 12.78 20.32 5.47
C GLN A 64 12.70 20.68 6.95
N THR A 65 13.63 21.52 7.43
CA THR A 65 13.50 22.11 8.77
C THR A 65 12.17 22.84 8.93
N GLY A 66 11.35 22.41 9.88
CA GLY A 66 9.98 22.91 10.00
C GLY A 66 9.13 22.16 11.02
N TRP A 67 7.96 21.70 10.58
CA TRP A 67 6.93 21.20 11.48
C TRP A 67 7.36 20.00 12.33
N SER A 68 8.10 19.05 11.75
CA SER A 68 8.59 17.85 12.43
C SER A 68 9.62 18.21 13.50
N ASP A 69 10.62 19.05 13.18
CA ASP A 69 11.62 19.50 14.15
C ASP A 69 10.98 20.31 15.29
N ASN A 70 9.97 21.13 14.98
CA ASN A 70 9.24 21.92 15.96
C ASN A 70 8.42 21.04 16.91
N VAL A 71 7.76 19.99 16.39
CA VAL A 71 7.03 19.01 17.20
C VAL A 71 8.00 18.24 18.09
N PHE A 72 9.13 17.78 17.55
CA PHE A 72 10.17 17.10 18.34
C PHE A 72 10.74 18.00 19.45
N THR A 73 11.09 19.25 19.12
CA THR A 73 11.56 20.26 20.08
C THR A 73 10.51 20.55 21.14
N TRP A 74 9.22 20.54 20.78
CA TRP A 74 8.13 20.69 21.74
C TRP A 74 8.08 19.52 22.74
N PHE A 75 8.20 18.27 22.28
CA PHE A 75 8.25 17.10 23.18
C PHE A 75 9.39 17.24 24.21
N GLN A 76 10.60 17.60 23.75
CA GLN A 76 11.75 17.82 24.64
C GLN A 76 11.49 18.91 25.68
N ASN A 77 10.85 20.01 25.28
CA ASN A 77 10.55 21.12 26.18
C ASN A 77 9.41 20.82 27.16
N GLN A 78 8.40 20.07 26.72
CA GLN A 78 7.24 19.70 27.51
C GLN A 78 7.59 18.65 28.58
N TYR A 79 8.44 17.67 28.23
CA TYR A 79 8.80 16.55 29.10
C TYR A 79 10.30 16.54 29.40
N LYS A 80 10.77 17.53 30.17
CA LYS A 80 12.20 17.74 30.46
C LYS A 80 12.90 16.59 31.20
N ASP A 81 12.14 15.73 31.86
CA ASP A 81 12.65 14.57 32.59
C ASP A 81 12.78 13.32 31.70
N ILE A 82 12.44 13.41 30.41
CA ILE A 82 12.44 12.29 29.46
C ILE A 82 13.53 12.51 28.41
N SER A 83 14.25 11.44 28.08
CA SER A 83 15.16 11.45 26.93
C SER A 83 14.40 11.14 25.64
N PHE A 84 14.58 11.98 24.62
CA PHE A 84 13.98 11.81 23.30
C PHE A 84 15.02 11.56 22.23
N THR A 85 14.73 10.63 21.33
CA THR A 85 15.50 10.37 20.10
C THR A 85 14.63 10.68 18.88
N GLU A 86 15.17 11.44 17.92
CA GLU A 86 14.48 11.72 16.66
C GLU A 86 14.97 10.79 15.55
N ILE A 87 14.05 10.31 14.72
CA ILE A 87 14.35 9.66 13.44
C ILE A 87 13.62 10.43 12.35
N ASN A 88 14.35 11.21 11.55
CA ASN A 88 13.80 11.80 10.33
C ASN A 88 14.15 10.90 9.13
N ALA A 89 13.19 10.05 8.76
CA ALA A 89 13.29 9.11 7.65
C ALA A 89 12.64 9.66 6.37
N ALA A 90 12.37 10.97 6.26
CA ALA A 90 11.68 11.54 5.10
C ALA A 90 12.61 11.71 3.89
N VAL A 91 12.12 11.44 2.67
CA VAL A 91 12.89 11.56 1.43
C VAL A 91 12.17 12.48 0.43
N PRO A 92 12.81 13.56 -0.06
CA PRO A 92 12.20 14.49 -1.01
C PRO A 92 11.76 13.84 -2.31
N GLY A 93 10.52 14.13 -2.73
CA GLY A 93 10.00 13.72 -4.03
C GLY A 93 9.71 12.22 -4.17
N THR A 94 9.47 11.52 -3.06
CA THR A 94 9.13 10.10 -3.02
C THR A 94 7.76 9.87 -2.37
N GLY A 95 7.05 8.81 -2.78
CA GLY A 95 5.74 8.44 -2.22
C GLY A 95 5.82 7.37 -1.14
N ALA A 96 4.64 6.94 -0.67
CA ALA A 96 4.49 5.88 0.32
C ALA A 96 5.01 4.52 -0.16
N ASP A 97 5.07 4.29 -1.47
CA ASP A 97 5.61 3.10 -2.14
C ASP A 97 7.08 2.87 -1.80
N PHE A 98 7.88 3.93 -1.92
CA PHE A 98 9.27 3.91 -1.54
C PHE A 98 9.46 3.87 -0.02
N ALA A 99 8.56 4.49 0.73
CA ALA A 99 8.55 4.39 2.19
C ALA A 99 8.37 2.94 2.65
N ALA A 100 7.35 2.25 2.15
CA ALA A 100 7.10 0.84 2.44
C ALA A 100 8.31 -0.03 2.08
N SER A 101 8.99 0.25 0.97
CA SER A 101 10.12 -0.55 0.51
C SER A 101 11.40 -0.42 1.36
N ARG A 102 11.48 0.56 2.27
CA ARG A 102 12.70 0.87 3.05
C ARG A 102 12.46 1.09 4.54
N VAL A 103 11.21 1.01 4.99
CA VAL A 103 10.83 1.38 6.36
C VAL A 103 11.59 0.56 7.40
N LYS A 104 11.84 -0.72 7.11
CA LYS A 104 12.64 -1.61 7.96
C LYS A 104 14.03 -1.05 8.25
N ASP A 105 14.76 -0.67 7.20
CA ASP A 105 16.18 -0.28 7.30
C ASP A 105 16.40 1.19 7.67
N ASN A 106 15.41 2.06 7.47
CA ASN A 106 15.57 3.50 7.67
C ASN A 106 14.74 4.07 8.83
N LEU A 107 13.82 3.29 9.40
CA LEU A 107 12.97 3.74 10.50
C LEU A 107 12.90 2.68 11.60
N LEU A 108 12.43 1.47 11.28
CA LEU A 108 12.09 0.46 12.28
C LEU A 108 13.31 -0.16 12.96
N ILE A 109 14.46 -0.21 12.30
CA ILE A 109 15.74 -0.62 12.91
C ILE A 109 16.09 0.22 14.16
N HIS A 110 15.58 1.45 14.24
CA HIS A 110 15.79 2.37 15.35
C HIS A 110 14.73 2.26 16.45
N LYS A 111 13.76 1.34 16.33
CA LYS A 111 12.71 1.04 17.34
C LYS A 111 11.95 2.30 17.79
N PRO A 112 11.23 2.98 16.88
CA PRO A 112 10.40 4.12 17.25
C PRO A 112 9.27 3.70 18.19
N ASP A 113 8.83 4.60 19.05
CA ASP A 113 7.65 4.41 19.91
C ASP A 113 6.39 4.99 19.28
N VAL A 114 6.58 5.99 18.42
CA VAL A 114 5.53 6.60 17.62
C VAL A 114 6.09 6.97 16.25
N VAL A 115 5.26 6.82 15.21
CA VAL A 115 5.61 7.19 13.83
C VAL A 115 4.56 8.15 13.26
N PHE A 116 5.01 9.34 12.84
CA PHE A 116 4.21 10.27 12.06
C PHE A 116 4.42 10.02 10.56
N ILE A 117 3.33 9.78 9.82
CA ILE A 117 3.35 9.43 8.40
C ILE A 117 2.73 10.56 7.55
N GLU A 118 3.47 11.05 6.56
CA GLU A 118 3.09 12.21 5.73
C GLU A 118 3.32 11.95 4.23
N TYR A 119 2.26 11.64 3.48
CA TYR A 119 2.37 11.39 2.03
C TYR A 119 1.23 11.95 1.16
N ARG A 120 0.26 12.69 1.71
CA ARG A 120 -0.93 13.16 0.95
C ARG A 120 -0.56 13.93 -0.33
N VAL A 121 0.47 14.78 -0.28
CA VAL A 121 0.91 15.57 -1.44
C VAL A 121 1.84 14.79 -2.38
N ASN A 122 2.40 13.67 -1.93
CA ASN A 122 3.37 12.87 -2.68
C ASN A 122 2.75 11.67 -3.42
N GLY A 123 1.70 11.06 -2.85
CA GLY A 123 1.07 9.85 -3.41
C GLY A 123 1.81 8.56 -3.03
N GLY A 124 1.53 7.49 -3.79
CA GLY A 124 2.15 6.17 -3.64
C GLY A 124 2.60 5.57 -4.96
N GLY A 125 3.05 6.41 -5.90
CA GLY A 125 3.55 5.95 -7.20
C GLY A 125 2.50 5.30 -8.11
N GLY A 126 1.22 5.57 -7.89
CA GLY A 126 0.10 4.87 -8.54
C GLY A 126 -0.38 3.62 -7.79
N TYR A 127 0.22 3.32 -6.65
CA TYR A 127 -0.11 2.19 -5.77
C TYR A 127 -0.47 2.66 -4.36
N GLU A 128 -1.15 3.82 -4.26
CA GLU A 128 -1.47 4.53 -3.03
C GLU A 128 -1.96 3.62 -1.90
N ALA A 129 -3.01 2.84 -2.15
CA ALA A 129 -3.64 1.98 -1.15
C ALA A 129 -2.72 0.83 -0.72
N ARG A 130 -2.10 0.13 -1.69
CA ARG A 130 -1.11 -0.94 -1.42
C ARG A 130 0.05 -0.44 -0.57
N ALA A 131 0.56 0.74 -0.92
CA ALA A 131 1.72 1.33 -0.29
C ALA A 131 1.47 1.74 1.17
N ILE A 132 0.38 2.49 1.42
CA ILE A 132 0.11 2.96 2.78
C ILE A 132 -0.28 1.82 3.72
N GLU A 133 -1.08 0.85 3.24
CA GLU A 133 -1.46 -0.30 4.04
C GLU A 133 -0.27 -1.22 4.33
N GLY A 134 0.60 -1.42 3.34
CA GLY A 134 1.86 -2.13 3.52
C GLY A 134 2.77 -1.47 4.54
N LEU A 135 2.83 -0.14 4.55
CA LEU A 135 3.59 0.62 5.54
C LEU A 135 3.02 0.47 6.96
N ILE A 136 1.70 0.54 7.14
CA ILE A 136 1.04 0.31 8.44
C ILE A 136 1.37 -1.11 8.94
N CYS A 137 1.13 -2.12 8.09
CA CYS A 137 1.36 -3.52 8.45
C CYS A 137 2.81 -3.76 8.85
N GLN A 138 3.79 -3.27 8.10
CA GLN A 138 5.20 -3.45 8.46
C GLN A 138 5.57 -2.85 9.82
N ILE A 139 5.00 -1.69 10.17
CA ILE A 139 5.27 -1.04 11.45
C ILE A 139 4.76 -1.94 12.58
N TRP A 140 3.51 -2.42 12.51
CA TRP A 140 2.89 -3.23 13.56
C TRP A 140 3.30 -4.70 13.57
N GLU A 141 3.68 -5.27 12.43
CA GLU A 141 4.32 -6.59 12.35
C GLU A 141 5.70 -6.57 13.02
N THR A 142 6.40 -5.44 12.97
CA THR A 142 7.72 -5.28 13.61
C THR A 142 7.59 -5.09 15.12
N ASP A 143 6.70 -4.19 15.56
CA ASP A 143 6.34 -4.04 16.97
C ASP A 143 4.91 -3.46 17.07
N PRO A 144 3.94 -4.23 17.58
CA PRO A 144 2.56 -3.77 17.68
C PRO A 144 2.37 -2.67 18.73
N ASN A 145 3.37 -2.33 19.56
CA ASN A 145 3.26 -1.23 20.52
C ASN A 145 3.62 0.15 19.94
N ILE A 146 4.00 0.21 18.65
CA ILE A 146 4.32 1.47 17.98
C ILE A 146 3.02 2.20 17.62
N ASP A 147 2.82 3.39 18.17
CA ASP A 147 1.69 4.24 17.75
C ASP A 147 1.96 4.86 16.37
N ILE A 148 0.92 5.00 15.56
CA ILE A 148 0.98 5.66 14.25
C ILE A 148 0.10 6.91 14.31
N CYS A 149 0.52 8.00 13.67
CA CYS A 149 -0.32 9.16 13.42
C CYS A 149 -0.16 9.64 11.97
N PHE A 150 -1.26 9.72 11.24
CA PHE A 150 -1.24 10.37 9.92
C PHE A 150 -1.24 11.88 10.06
N VAL A 151 -0.44 12.54 9.23
CA VAL A 151 -0.47 14.00 9.11
C VAL A 151 -0.61 14.40 7.64
N TYR A 152 -1.40 15.42 7.39
CA TYR A 152 -1.69 15.85 6.03
C TYR A 152 -1.20 17.26 5.74
N THR A 153 -0.19 17.35 4.89
CA THR A 153 0.28 18.62 4.31
C THR A 153 -0.60 19.03 3.13
N VAL A 154 -0.57 20.31 2.74
CA VAL A 154 -1.42 20.91 1.70
C VAL A 154 -0.61 21.51 0.55
N GLY A 155 -1.06 21.28 -0.68
CA GLY A 155 -0.60 21.96 -1.89
C GLY A 155 -1.67 22.86 -2.51
N GLU A 156 -1.25 23.82 -3.35
CA GLU A 156 -2.12 24.85 -3.94
C GLU A 156 -3.32 24.26 -4.69
N TRP A 157 -3.12 23.14 -5.39
CA TRP A 157 -4.16 22.44 -6.18
C TRP A 157 -5.26 21.79 -5.33
N MET A 158 -5.09 21.73 -4.01
CA MET A 158 -6.03 21.10 -3.08
C MET A 158 -7.00 22.13 -2.46
N LEU A 159 -6.67 23.42 -2.54
CA LEU A 159 -7.33 24.46 -1.75
C LEU A 159 -8.82 24.57 -2.02
N ASP A 160 -9.26 24.44 -3.27
CA ASP A 160 -10.70 24.50 -3.60
C ASP A 160 -11.51 23.43 -2.85
N ARG A 161 -11.04 22.18 -2.85
CA ARG A 161 -11.71 21.08 -2.13
C ARG A 161 -11.70 21.32 -0.63
N LEU A 162 -10.54 21.66 -0.06
CA LEU A 162 -10.40 21.89 1.37
C LEU A 162 -11.23 23.10 1.84
N MET A 163 -11.32 24.17 1.04
CA MET A 163 -12.20 25.31 1.32
C MET A 163 -13.68 24.90 1.36
N ASN A 164 -14.06 23.86 0.65
CA ASN A 164 -15.41 23.28 0.68
C ASN A 164 -15.56 22.16 1.72
N GLY A 165 -14.60 21.99 2.64
CA GLY A 165 -14.62 20.98 3.69
C GLY A 165 -14.38 19.55 3.19
N LYS A 166 -13.89 19.38 1.96
CA LYS A 166 -13.69 18.07 1.33
C LYS A 166 -12.23 17.64 1.34
N GLN A 167 -12.02 16.36 1.59
CA GLN A 167 -10.71 15.72 1.47
C GLN A 167 -10.28 15.61 -0.02
N TYR A 168 -8.98 15.44 -0.24
CA TYR A 168 -8.37 15.41 -1.57
C TYR A 168 -7.60 14.11 -1.84
N GLY A 169 -7.92 13.45 -2.96
CA GLY A 169 -7.09 12.41 -3.57
C GLY A 169 -6.63 11.35 -2.59
N PHE A 170 -5.30 11.20 -2.46
CA PHE A 170 -4.69 10.21 -1.58
C PHE A 170 -5.09 10.35 -0.09
N GLY A 171 -5.47 11.55 0.36
CA GLY A 171 -6.00 11.73 1.72
C GLY A 171 -7.26 10.92 1.99
N ILE A 172 -8.10 10.67 0.98
CA ILE A 172 -9.32 9.85 1.12
C ILE A 172 -8.94 8.39 1.41
N ILE A 173 -7.99 7.85 0.64
CA ILE A 173 -7.48 6.48 0.80
C ILE A 173 -6.82 6.32 2.19
N ILE A 174 -6.00 7.29 2.61
CA ILE A 174 -5.37 7.24 3.94
C ILE A 174 -6.45 7.27 5.04
N GLU A 175 -7.53 8.03 4.88
CA GLU A 175 -8.63 8.08 5.85
C GLU A 175 -9.45 6.78 5.91
N GLU A 176 -9.62 6.07 4.79
CA GLU A 176 -10.22 4.73 4.76
C GLU A 176 -9.37 3.74 5.58
N MET A 177 -8.05 3.77 5.40
CA MET A 177 -7.10 2.98 6.18
C MET A 177 -7.10 3.40 7.65
N ALA A 178 -7.11 4.71 7.93
CA ALA A 178 -7.16 5.22 9.28
C ALA A 178 -8.39 4.71 10.04
N ASN A 179 -9.57 4.66 9.39
CA ASN A 179 -10.77 4.06 9.97
C ASN A 179 -10.62 2.56 10.25
N LYS A 180 -10.10 1.81 9.28
CA LYS A 180 -9.93 0.35 9.40
C LYS A 180 -8.97 -0.04 10.52
N TYR A 181 -7.88 0.70 10.66
CA TYR A 181 -6.80 0.43 11.61
C TYR A 181 -6.90 1.24 12.91
N GLY A 182 -7.89 2.14 13.07
CA GLY A 182 -8.03 2.94 14.29
C GLY A 182 -7.00 4.07 14.46
N ILE A 183 -6.29 4.46 13.38
CA ILE A 183 -5.13 5.36 13.44
C ILE A 183 -5.57 6.84 13.49
N PRO A 184 -5.09 7.66 14.44
CA PRO A 184 -5.38 9.09 14.46
C PRO A 184 -4.84 9.81 13.22
N SER A 185 -5.54 10.87 12.81
CA SER A 185 -5.09 11.71 11.70
C SER A 185 -5.25 13.20 11.99
N ILE A 186 -4.28 14.00 11.51
CA ILE A 186 -4.21 15.45 11.70
C ILE A 186 -4.12 16.14 10.33
N ASP A 187 -5.13 16.92 9.96
CA ASP A 187 -5.16 17.66 8.69
C ASP A 187 -4.75 19.12 8.87
N PHE A 188 -3.52 19.45 8.48
CA PHE A 188 -3.03 20.83 8.56
C PHE A 188 -3.76 21.78 7.60
N GLY A 189 -4.39 21.24 6.55
CA GLY A 189 -5.09 22.02 5.53
C GLY A 189 -6.27 22.81 6.08
N VAL A 190 -6.94 22.33 7.14
CA VAL A 190 -8.16 22.92 7.69
C VAL A 190 -7.92 24.33 8.24
N GLU A 191 -6.91 24.50 9.08
CA GLU A 191 -6.55 25.82 9.61
C GLU A 191 -5.97 26.74 8.53
N VAL A 192 -5.21 26.19 7.57
CA VAL A 192 -4.68 26.97 6.43
C VAL A 192 -5.82 27.57 5.61
N VAL A 193 -6.86 26.79 5.25
CA VAL A 193 -8.01 27.32 4.50
C VAL A 193 -8.87 28.25 5.34
N LYS A 194 -8.93 28.06 6.66
CA LYS A 194 -9.59 28.98 7.57
C LYS A 194 -8.91 30.36 7.58
N GLN A 195 -7.58 30.42 7.64
CA GLN A 195 -6.83 31.68 7.56
C GLN A 195 -6.90 32.34 6.19
N LEU A 196 -6.96 31.54 5.11
CA LEU A 196 -7.22 32.05 3.75
C LEU A 196 -8.59 32.74 3.68
N LYS A 197 -9.66 32.09 4.16
CA LYS A 197 -11.02 32.65 4.20
C LYS A 197 -11.10 33.92 5.05
N ALA A 198 -10.33 33.98 6.13
CA ALA A 198 -10.23 35.16 7.01
C ALA A 198 -9.34 36.27 6.42
N ASN A 199 -8.77 36.09 5.22
CA ASN A 199 -7.86 37.05 4.57
C ASN A 199 -6.58 37.34 5.40
N GLN A 200 -6.19 36.42 6.29
CA GLN A 200 -5.00 36.51 7.14
C GLN A 200 -3.76 35.87 6.49
N LEU A 201 -3.97 35.05 5.47
CA LEU A 201 -2.93 34.26 4.81
C LEU A 201 -3.03 34.43 3.29
N VAL A 202 -1.89 34.43 2.61
CA VAL A 202 -1.73 34.25 1.17
C VAL A 202 -1.00 32.95 0.94
N PHE A 203 -1.61 32.02 0.20
CA PHE A 203 -1.05 30.68 0.08
C PHE A 203 0.29 30.66 -0.66
N LYS A 204 0.36 31.39 -1.79
CA LYS A 204 1.55 31.43 -2.64
C LYS A 204 1.94 32.86 -2.97
N ASN A 205 3.14 33.26 -2.54
CA ASN A 205 3.77 34.50 -2.97
C ASN A 205 5.28 34.43 -2.78
N SER A 206 6.04 34.99 -3.71
CA SER A 206 7.51 35.08 -3.58
C SER A 206 7.95 36.16 -2.59
N ASN A 207 7.12 37.19 -2.39
CA ASN A 207 7.42 38.35 -1.56
C ASN A 207 6.49 38.40 -0.33
N PRO A 208 6.96 38.97 0.80
CA PRO A 208 6.09 39.27 1.93
C PRO A 208 4.87 40.10 1.53
N VAL A 209 3.74 39.87 2.19
CA VAL A 209 2.50 40.62 2.00
C VAL A 209 2.15 41.29 3.32
N GLU A 210 2.01 42.62 3.30
CA GLU A 210 1.75 43.39 4.52
C GLU A 210 0.50 42.88 5.25
N GLY A 211 0.64 42.62 6.55
CA GLY A 211 -0.44 42.15 7.41
C GLY A 211 -0.91 40.72 7.16
N LYS A 212 -0.22 39.93 6.33
CA LYS A 212 -0.60 38.54 6.03
C LYS A 212 0.56 37.57 6.13
N VAL A 213 0.26 36.35 6.56
CA VAL A 213 1.18 35.23 6.45
C VAL A 213 1.31 34.86 4.98
N VAL A 214 2.53 34.78 4.46
CA VAL A 214 2.80 34.12 3.18
C VAL A 214 3.12 32.67 3.51
N PHE A 215 2.36 31.72 3.00
CA PHE A 215 2.51 30.33 3.40
C PHE A 215 3.62 29.60 2.64
N SER A 216 3.66 29.76 1.31
CA SER A 216 4.62 29.10 0.43
C SER A 216 5.07 30.04 -0.68
N LYS A 217 6.28 29.80 -1.23
CA LYS A 217 6.77 30.50 -2.43
C LYS A 217 6.38 29.79 -3.72
N ASP A 218 6.30 28.47 -3.70
CA ASP A 218 6.05 27.64 -4.89
C ASP A 218 4.64 27.03 -4.92
N GLY A 219 3.89 27.17 -3.84
CA GLY A 219 2.55 26.59 -3.69
C GLY A 219 2.57 25.15 -3.16
N VAL A 220 3.71 24.68 -2.64
CA VAL A 220 3.86 23.32 -2.08
C VAL A 220 4.61 23.35 -0.76
N HIS A 221 5.83 23.91 -0.77
CA HIS A 221 6.71 23.88 0.40
C HIS A 221 6.42 25.07 1.30
N PRO A 222 6.00 24.86 2.57
CA PRO A 222 5.78 25.95 3.49
C PRO A 222 7.09 26.70 3.79
N ASN A 223 7.01 28.00 4.00
CA ASN A 223 8.09 28.76 4.61
C ASN A 223 8.07 28.59 6.14
N THR A 224 8.91 29.33 6.86
CA THR A 224 8.97 29.30 8.33
C THR A 224 7.61 29.53 8.99
N ASP A 225 6.84 30.51 8.53
CA ASP A 225 5.52 30.82 9.10
C ASP A 225 4.48 29.74 8.76
N GLY A 226 4.52 29.19 7.54
CA GLY A 226 3.67 28.06 7.15
C GLY A 226 3.95 26.80 7.97
N HIS A 227 5.23 26.48 8.20
CA HIS A 227 5.63 25.40 9.10
C HIS A 227 5.22 25.66 10.54
N LYS A 228 5.21 26.92 11.00
CA LYS A 228 4.69 27.28 12.32
C LYS A 228 3.20 26.92 12.43
N ILE A 229 2.39 27.24 11.42
CA ILE A 229 0.96 26.87 11.41
C ILE A 229 0.80 25.35 11.54
N TYR A 230 1.55 24.56 10.76
CA TYR A 230 1.54 23.10 10.87
C TYR A 230 1.92 22.62 12.28
N SER A 231 2.98 23.21 12.86
CA SER A 231 3.47 22.86 14.19
C SER A 231 2.41 23.10 15.27
N ASP A 232 1.76 24.27 15.23
CA ASP A 232 0.73 24.65 16.20
C ASP A 232 -0.48 23.69 16.15
N ILE A 233 -0.86 23.24 14.94
CA ILE A 233 -1.94 22.26 14.73
C ILE A 233 -1.52 20.88 15.24
N ALA A 234 -0.32 20.41 14.89
CA ALA A 234 0.19 19.12 15.34
C ALA A 234 0.22 19.06 16.87
N ILE A 235 0.82 20.06 17.53
CA ILE A 235 0.98 20.11 18.99
C ILE A 235 -0.38 20.12 19.70
N ARG A 236 -1.32 20.98 19.28
CA ARG A 236 -2.65 21.04 19.93
C ARG A 236 -3.45 19.76 19.72
N SER A 237 -3.25 19.09 18.58
CA SER A 237 -3.91 17.83 18.27
C SER A 237 -3.35 16.68 19.09
N ILE A 238 -2.01 16.58 19.19
CA ILE A 238 -1.33 15.63 20.06
C ILE A 238 -1.81 15.78 21.51
N LEU A 239 -1.84 17.01 22.03
CA LEU A 239 -2.33 17.28 23.39
C LEU A 239 -3.79 16.85 23.60
N SER A 240 -4.62 16.95 22.56
CA SER A 240 -6.03 16.55 22.64
C SER A 240 -6.24 15.03 22.68
N MET A 241 -5.21 14.24 22.37
CA MET A 241 -5.25 12.77 22.39
C MET A 241 -4.71 12.14 23.69
N HIS A 242 -4.29 12.94 24.68
CA HIS A 242 -3.60 12.44 25.89
C HIS A 242 -4.36 11.35 26.66
N GLU A 243 -5.70 11.43 26.68
CA GLU A 243 -6.59 10.52 27.41
C GLU A 243 -7.44 9.66 26.46
N ILE A 244 -6.98 9.47 25.21
CA ILE A 244 -7.70 8.72 24.18
C ILE A 244 -7.06 7.34 23.98
N GLY A 245 -7.92 6.33 23.84
CA GLY A 245 -7.53 4.94 23.58
C GLY A 245 -7.08 4.17 24.81
N GLU A 246 -6.79 2.88 24.60
CA GLU A 246 -6.24 1.99 25.62
C GLU A 246 -4.83 1.56 25.21
N SER A 247 -3.87 1.68 26.13
CA SER A 247 -2.48 1.28 25.83
C SER A 247 -2.38 -0.24 25.70
N GLY A 248 -1.65 -0.72 24.70
CA GLY A 248 -1.45 -2.13 24.42
C GLY A 248 -0.97 -2.36 22.99
N PRO A 249 -0.72 -3.62 22.61
CA PRO A 249 -0.40 -3.95 21.24
C PRO A 249 -1.60 -3.64 20.33
N HIS A 250 -1.34 -2.90 19.25
CA HIS A 250 -2.29 -2.67 18.16
C HIS A 250 -2.62 -3.99 17.47
N THR A 251 -3.89 -4.15 17.08
CA THR A 251 -4.34 -5.30 16.30
C THR A 251 -4.26 -4.97 14.82
N ILE A 252 -3.67 -5.86 14.03
CA ILE A 252 -3.69 -5.76 12.57
C ILE A 252 -4.97 -6.44 12.08
N PRO A 253 -6.01 -5.70 11.63
CA PRO A 253 -7.19 -6.30 11.05
C PRO A 253 -6.87 -6.91 9.67
N ASN A 254 -7.82 -7.66 9.09
CA ASN A 254 -7.68 -8.13 7.71
C ASN A 254 -7.44 -6.94 6.77
N PRO A 255 -6.40 -6.98 5.92
CA PRO A 255 -6.10 -5.90 5.00
C PRO A 255 -7.29 -5.56 4.07
N ILE A 256 -7.39 -4.30 3.66
CA ILE A 256 -8.31 -3.82 2.62
C ILE A 256 -7.79 -4.21 1.24
N VAL A 257 -6.48 -4.17 1.04
CA VAL A 257 -5.82 -4.42 -0.24
C VAL A 257 -4.95 -5.65 -0.12
N TYR A 258 -5.29 -6.72 -0.84
CA TYR A 258 -4.55 -7.99 -0.79
C TYR A 258 -3.03 -7.85 -0.94
N ASN A 259 -2.57 -7.29 -2.06
CA ASN A 259 -1.17 -7.20 -2.42
C ASN A 259 -0.55 -5.90 -1.89
N HIS A 260 -0.91 -5.54 -0.65
CA HIS A 260 -0.32 -4.42 0.05
C HIS A 260 1.18 -4.62 0.24
N PHE A 261 1.93 -3.51 0.29
CA PHE A 261 3.38 -3.50 0.24
C PHE A 261 4.06 -3.88 1.55
N SER A 262 3.57 -4.87 2.31
CA SER A 262 4.22 -5.26 3.57
C SER A 262 5.54 -6.02 3.38
N ASN A 263 5.68 -6.68 2.23
CA ASN A 263 6.88 -7.43 1.87
C ASN A 263 7.72 -6.73 0.80
N SER A 264 7.47 -5.44 0.55
CA SER A 264 8.31 -4.69 -0.36
C SER A 264 9.71 -4.50 0.21
N SER A 265 10.70 -4.41 -0.68
CA SER A 265 12.11 -4.32 -0.33
C SER A 265 12.91 -3.62 -1.42
N LEU A 266 14.19 -3.36 -1.14
CA LEU A 266 15.13 -2.79 -2.10
C LEU A 266 16.10 -3.88 -2.58
N LEU A 267 16.10 -4.15 -3.89
CA LEU A 267 17.10 -4.99 -4.54
C LEU A 267 18.35 -4.19 -4.87
N SER A 268 19.48 -4.67 -4.37
CA SER A 268 20.79 -4.08 -4.64
C SER A 268 21.24 -4.28 -6.08
N VAL A 269 21.90 -3.26 -6.64
CA VAL A 269 22.59 -3.33 -7.94
C VAL A 269 23.86 -4.18 -7.94
N HIS A 270 24.34 -4.63 -6.78
CA HIS A 270 25.56 -5.46 -6.72
C HIS A 270 25.33 -6.91 -7.17
N ASN A 271 24.09 -7.39 -7.09
CA ASN A 271 23.73 -8.78 -7.38
C ASN A 271 23.13 -8.96 -8.79
N VAL A 272 23.24 -7.95 -9.65
CA VAL A 272 22.69 -7.97 -11.01
C VAL A 272 23.66 -8.58 -12.01
N ILE A 273 23.13 -9.19 -13.06
CA ILE A 273 23.95 -9.62 -14.21
C ILE A 273 24.10 -8.43 -15.14
N LYS A 274 25.34 -8.01 -15.42
CA LYS A 274 25.64 -6.82 -16.21
C LYS A 274 26.58 -7.13 -17.37
N SER A 275 26.36 -6.47 -18.50
CA SER A 275 27.30 -6.45 -19.61
C SER A 275 28.49 -5.52 -19.33
N SER A 276 29.56 -5.61 -20.14
CA SER A 276 30.86 -4.99 -19.84
C SER A 276 30.88 -3.45 -19.78
N GLY A 277 29.87 -2.77 -20.33
CA GLY A 277 29.77 -1.32 -20.33
C GLY A 277 29.36 -0.69 -18.99
N TRP A 278 28.93 -1.50 -18.02
CA TRP A 278 28.42 -1.01 -16.73
C TRP A 278 29.51 -0.89 -15.66
N GLN A 279 29.65 0.31 -15.12
CA GLN A 279 30.66 0.66 -14.12
C GLN A 279 30.00 1.12 -12.82
N SER A 280 30.62 0.86 -11.68
CA SER A 280 30.16 1.40 -10.41
C SER A 280 30.35 2.91 -10.36
N VAL A 281 29.41 3.60 -9.73
CA VAL A 281 29.47 5.04 -9.47
C VAL A 281 30.21 5.27 -8.16
N ASP A 282 31.17 6.18 -8.15
CA ASP A 282 31.70 6.70 -6.89
C ASP A 282 30.72 7.73 -6.33
N ILE A 283 29.91 7.29 -5.36
CA ILE A 283 28.85 8.07 -4.74
C ILE A 283 29.35 9.34 -4.00
N ASN A 284 30.67 9.46 -3.80
CA ASN A 284 31.28 10.61 -3.14
C ASN A 284 31.75 11.69 -4.12
N THR A 285 32.10 11.32 -5.34
CA THR A 285 32.83 12.20 -6.27
C THR A 285 32.15 12.37 -7.64
N ASP A 286 31.22 11.48 -8.01
CA ASP A 286 30.54 11.57 -9.30
C ASP A 286 29.62 12.79 -9.38
N ALA A 287 29.92 13.71 -10.31
CA ALA A 287 29.26 15.02 -10.41
C ALA A 287 27.75 14.94 -10.65
N VAL A 288 27.26 13.92 -11.37
CA VAL A 288 25.83 13.74 -11.61
C VAL A 288 25.16 13.25 -10.34
N TYR A 289 25.75 12.22 -9.71
CA TYR A 289 25.23 11.61 -8.50
C TYR A 289 25.15 12.61 -7.33
N ILE A 290 26.21 13.40 -7.11
CA ILE A 290 26.29 14.31 -5.97
C ILE A 290 25.50 15.62 -6.16
N SER A 291 24.93 15.87 -7.35
CA SER A 291 24.20 17.11 -7.66
C SER A 291 22.96 17.33 -6.77
N ASP A 292 22.32 16.23 -6.33
CA ASP A 292 21.30 16.20 -5.29
C ASP A 292 21.58 15.00 -4.36
N ARG A 293 22.76 15.02 -3.74
CA ARG A 293 23.34 13.86 -3.04
C ARG A 293 22.37 13.19 -2.06
N TYR A 294 21.63 13.96 -1.26
CA TYR A 294 20.75 13.37 -0.25
C TYR A 294 19.64 12.54 -0.89
N ARG A 295 18.93 13.11 -1.87
CA ARG A 295 17.84 12.42 -2.57
C ARG A 295 18.38 11.25 -3.38
N THR A 296 19.46 11.47 -4.15
CA THR A 296 20.07 10.44 -4.99
C THR A 296 20.58 9.28 -4.15
N ASN A 297 21.27 9.53 -3.05
CA ASN A 297 21.75 8.47 -2.16
C ASN A 297 20.61 7.71 -1.49
N SER A 298 19.52 8.40 -1.15
CA SER A 298 18.34 7.74 -0.60
C SER A 298 17.70 6.81 -1.64
N MET A 299 17.44 7.31 -2.84
CA MET A 299 16.73 6.57 -3.88
C MET A 299 17.57 5.46 -4.51
N LEU A 300 18.79 5.77 -4.93
CA LEU A 300 19.63 4.83 -5.68
C LEU A 300 20.49 3.96 -4.75
N SER A 301 20.87 4.45 -3.56
CA SER A 301 21.95 3.85 -2.76
C SER A 301 23.20 3.68 -3.65
N ASP A 302 23.80 2.50 -3.71
CA ASP A 302 24.81 2.21 -4.73
C ASP A 302 24.23 2.26 -6.15
N ALA A 303 25.02 2.77 -7.10
CA ALA A 303 24.57 2.92 -8.48
C ALA A 303 25.59 2.38 -9.48
N LEU A 304 25.07 1.92 -10.61
CA LEU A 304 25.84 1.63 -11.82
C LEU A 304 25.56 2.72 -12.86
N LYS A 305 26.58 3.06 -13.64
CA LYS A 305 26.45 3.94 -14.81
C LYS A 305 26.93 3.28 -16.09
N CYS A 306 26.31 3.66 -17.20
CA CYS A 306 26.67 3.19 -18.54
C CYS A 306 26.59 4.33 -19.57
N SER A 307 27.64 4.46 -20.38
CA SER A 307 27.75 5.46 -21.46
C SER A 307 27.61 4.86 -22.87
N LYS A 308 27.18 3.59 -22.97
CA LYS A 308 27.07 2.85 -24.24
C LYS A 308 25.67 2.29 -24.44
N VAL A 309 25.17 2.42 -25.67
CA VAL A 309 23.94 1.74 -26.10
C VAL A 309 24.17 0.25 -26.31
N ASN A 310 23.10 -0.54 -26.28
CA ASN A 310 23.05 -2.00 -26.35
C ASN A 310 23.64 -2.78 -25.16
N GLU A 311 24.12 -2.08 -24.13
CA GLU A 311 24.51 -2.70 -22.86
C GLU A 311 23.27 -3.02 -22.00
N THR A 312 23.36 -4.06 -21.17
CA THR A 312 22.23 -4.61 -20.43
C THR A 312 22.52 -4.82 -18.93
N LEU A 313 21.51 -4.60 -18.10
CA LEU A 313 21.43 -5.04 -16.70
C LEU A 313 20.28 -6.02 -16.55
N THR A 314 20.45 -7.06 -15.75
CA THR A 314 19.41 -8.04 -15.48
C THR A 314 19.22 -8.20 -13.98
N PHE A 315 18.01 -7.94 -13.52
CA PHE A 315 17.56 -8.13 -12.15
C PHE A 315 16.72 -9.40 -12.08
N ASN A 316 16.86 -10.15 -10.98
CA ASN A 316 15.98 -11.27 -10.66
C ASN A 316 15.22 -10.91 -9.38
N TRP A 317 13.93 -11.21 -9.35
CA TRP A 317 13.10 -10.98 -8.16
C TRP A 317 11.95 -11.97 -8.09
N GLU A 318 11.35 -12.06 -6.91
CA GLU A 318 10.13 -12.81 -6.67
C GLU A 318 9.03 -11.86 -6.21
N GLY A 319 7.96 -11.72 -6.97
CA GLY A 319 6.92 -10.74 -6.71
C GLY A 319 6.07 -10.41 -7.91
N ASP A 320 5.30 -9.34 -7.85
CA ASP A 320 4.43 -8.91 -8.97
C ASP A 320 4.84 -7.55 -9.56
N LEU A 321 5.73 -6.81 -8.91
CA LEU A 321 6.12 -5.46 -9.33
C LEU A 321 7.60 -5.19 -9.06
N ILE A 322 8.26 -4.59 -10.07
CA ILE A 322 9.61 -4.03 -9.94
C ILE A 322 9.61 -2.57 -10.44
N CYS A 323 10.27 -1.70 -9.67
CA CYS A 323 10.46 -0.30 -9.99
C CYS A 323 11.94 0.05 -9.95
N PHE A 324 12.41 0.72 -10.98
CA PHE A 324 13.80 1.11 -11.14
C PHE A 324 14.01 2.58 -10.81
N THR A 325 15.26 2.91 -10.49
CA THR A 325 15.70 4.29 -10.27
C THR A 325 16.66 4.72 -11.36
N THR A 326 16.60 6.00 -11.76
CA THR A 326 17.56 6.58 -12.70
C THR A 326 17.80 8.06 -12.47
N ILE A 327 18.85 8.60 -13.09
CA ILE A 327 19.17 10.03 -13.12
C ILE A 327 19.15 10.53 -14.58
N PRO A 328 18.04 11.11 -15.05
CA PRO A 328 17.94 11.64 -16.42
C PRO A 328 18.92 12.79 -16.67
N GLN A 329 19.61 12.76 -17.80
CA GLN A 329 20.43 13.87 -18.31
C GLN A 329 20.01 14.24 -19.73
N GLY A 330 19.88 15.54 -20.00
CA GLY A 330 19.45 16.02 -21.31
C GLY A 330 18.04 15.54 -21.68
N LYS A 331 17.82 15.26 -22.96
CA LYS A 331 16.52 14.81 -23.50
C LYS A 331 16.69 13.56 -24.35
N GLY A 332 15.74 12.64 -24.22
CA GLY A 332 15.68 11.46 -25.09
C GLY A 332 16.66 10.35 -24.71
N MET A 333 17.07 10.27 -23.43
CA MET A 333 17.63 9.02 -22.89
C MET A 333 16.56 7.94 -22.95
N GLU A 334 16.93 6.73 -23.32
CA GLU A 334 15.97 5.63 -23.48
C GLU A 334 16.54 4.30 -23.03
N VAL A 335 15.69 3.55 -22.33
CA VAL A 335 15.94 2.15 -22.00
C VAL A 335 14.73 1.31 -22.42
N GLU A 336 14.98 0.06 -22.74
CA GLU A 336 13.98 -0.96 -22.98
C GLU A 336 14.05 -1.99 -21.86
N ILE A 337 12.91 -2.33 -21.26
CA ILE A 337 12.80 -3.40 -20.26
C ILE A 337 12.04 -4.57 -20.88
N ILE A 338 12.60 -5.76 -20.73
CA ILE A 338 11.92 -7.01 -21.05
C ILE A 338 11.79 -7.79 -19.76
N ILE A 339 10.56 -8.10 -19.36
CA ILE A 339 10.27 -9.00 -18.25
C ILE A 339 10.05 -10.41 -18.81
N ASP A 340 10.82 -11.37 -18.31
CA ASP A 340 10.82 -12.76 -18.76
C ASP A 340 10.91 -12.89 -20.29
N ASN A 341 9.85 -13.44 -20.92
CA ASN A 341 9.70 -13.56 -22.36
C ASN A 341 8.60 -12.63 -22.91
N GLY A 342 8.24 -11.60 -22.14
CA GLY A 342 7.21 -10.62 -22.48
C GLY A 342 7.62 -9.65 -23.58
N ALA A 343 6.68 -8.79 -23.97
CA ALA A 343 6.95 -7.72 -24.93
C ALA A 343 7.88 -6.66 -24.31
N PRO A 344 8.80 -6.06 -25.10
CA PRO A 344 9.64 -4.98 -24.60
C PRO A 344 8.84 -3.71 -24.29
N GLU A 345 9.18 -3.07 -23.18
CA GLU A 345 8.64 -1.79 -22.72
C GLU A 345 9.69 -0.69 -22.85
N THR A 346 9.40 0.36 -23.61
CA THR A 346 10.32 1.48 -23.83
C THR A 346 10.04 2.62 -22.86
N PHE A 347 11.08 3.07 -22.16
CA PHE A 347 11.04 4.21 -21.25
C PHE A 347 11.96 5.32 -21.74
N THR A 348 11.42 6.52 -21.90
CA THR A 348 12.18 7.71 -22.28
C THR A 348 12.27 8.68 -21.12
N PHE A 349 13.46 9.25 -20.92
CA PHE A 349 13.73 10.17 -19.82
C PHE A 349 14.22 11.53 -20.31
N GLU A 350 13.79 12.55 -19.57
CA GLU A 350 14.24 13.93 -19.73
C GLU A 350 14.61 14.53 -18.37
N GLN A 351 15.67 15.33 -18.38
CA GLN A 351 16.12 16.14 -17.25
C GLN A 351 15.12 17.26 -16.99
N SER A 352 14.64 17.36 -15.75
CA SER A 352 13.59 18.30 -15.35
C SER A 352 14.09 19.72 -15.04
N SER A 353 15.38 19.90 -14.76
CA SER A 353 15.98 21.18 -14.40
C SER A 353 17.38 21.31 -14.98
N GLY A 354 17.74 22.47 -15.54
CA GLY A 354 19.01 22.64 -16.26
C GLY A 354 20.27 22.49 -15.39
N ASN A 355 20.19 22.78 -14.09
CA ASN A 355 21.37 22.84 -13.22
C ASN A 355 21.42 21.72 -12.15
N VAL A 356 20.37 20.91 -12.02
CA VAL A 356 20.29 19.84 -11.00
C VAL A 356 19.76 18.56 -11.64
N TYR A 357 20.41 17.44 -11.34
CA TYR A 357 20.00 16.13 -11.84
C TYR A 357 19.17 15.40 -10.79
N PHE A 358 17.85 15.39 -10.97
CA PHE A 358 16.95 14.71 -10.04
C PHE A 358 16.76 13.24 -10.40
N SER A 359 16.94 12.39 -9.39
CA SER A 359 16.61 10.97 -9.48
C SER A 359 15.10 10.76 -9.72
N LYS A 360 14.75 9.77 -10.54
CA LYS A 360 13.37 9.39 -10.88
C LYS A 360 13.14 7.90 -10.70
N PHE A 361 11.92 7.55 -10.34
CA PHE A 361 11.38 6.20 -10.41
C PHE A 361 10.75 5.95 -11.78
N PHE A 362 10.80 4.71 -12.25
CA PHE A 362 10.01 4.23 -13.39
C PHE A 362 9.66 2.76 -13.18
N TYR A 363 8.41 2.43 -13.45
CA TYR A 363 7.80 1.15 -13.11
C TYR A 363 7.71 0.29 -14.36
N ALA A 364 8.20 -0.95 -14.28
CA ALA A 364 7.83 -1.94 -15.27
C ALA A 364 6.34 -2.29 -15.12
N LYS A 365 5.72 -2.82 -16.17
CA LYS A 365 4.36 -3.34 -16.07
C LYS A 365 4.29 -4.41 -14.98
N GLN A 366 3.21 -4.35 -14.19
CA GLN A 366 2.92 -5.37 -13.19
C GLN A 366 2.77 -6.75 -13.85
N GLN A 367 3.34 -7.76 -13.20
CA GLN A 367 3.30 -9.15 -13.61
C GLN A 367 2.29 -9.94 -12.78
N GLU A 368 2.03 -11.19 -13.20
CA GLU A 368 1.52 -12.16 -12.24
C GLU A 368 2.55 -12.36 -11.13
N VAL A 369 2.11 -12.87 -10.01
CA VAL A 369 3.01 -13.12 -8.90
C VAL A 369 3.91 -14.31 -9.19
N GLY A 370 5.23 -14.16 -9.06
CA GLY A 370 6.15 -15.27 -9.17
C GLY A 370 7.61 -14.88 -9.26
N GLN A 371 8.45 -15.82 -9.69
CA GLN A 371 9.86 -15.57 -10.00
C GLN A 371 9.97 -14.93 -11.39
N HIS A 372 10.67 -13.81 -11.47
CA HIS A 372 10.83 -13.05 -12.71
C HIS A 372 12.25 -12.58 -12.94
N THR A 373 12.56 -12.34 -14.21
CA THR A 373 13.79 -11.70 -14.67
C THR A 373 13.46 -10.42 -15.43
N ALA A 374 14.04 -9.30 -15.02
CA ALA A 374 13.92 -8.01 -15.70
C ALA A 374 15.22 -7.65 -16.38
N LYS A 375 15.24 -7.67 -17.72
CA LYS A 375 16.38 -7.27 -18.53
C LYS A 375 16.19 -5.85 -19.05
N LEU A 376 16.95 -4.91 -18.48
CA LEU A 376 17.06 -3.54 -18.94
C LEU A 376 18.16 -3.43 -20.00
N LYS A 377 17.85 -2.83 -21.14
CA LYS A 377 18.77 -2.53 -22.24
C LYS A 377 18.82 -1.03 -22.51
N VAL A 378 20.01 -0.46 -22.61
CA VAL A 378 20.17 0.94 -23.01
C VAL A 378 19.97 1.06 -24.53
N THR A 379 18.93 1.77 -24.97
CA THR A 379 18.61 1.91 -26.41
C THR A 379 19.04 3.26 -26.97
N LYS A 380 19.05 4.32 -26.15
CA LYS A 380 19.45 5.66 -26.58
C LYS A 380 20.09 6.46 -25.45
N LEU A 381 21.16 7.19 -25.78
CA LEU A 381 21.83 8.14 -24.88
C LEU A 381 22.14 9.43 -25.64
N PRO A 382 21.89 10.61 -25.05
CA PRO A 382 22.45 11.87 -25.55
C PRO A 382 23.98 11.87 -25.49
N ASP A 383 24.63 12.61 -26.39
CA ASP A 383 26.09 12.68 -26.45
C ASP A 383 26.70 13.16 -25.13
N GLY A 384 27.76 12.46 -24.70
CA GLY A 384 28.51 12.80 -23.48
C GLY A 384 27.79 12.47 -22.16
N THR A 385 26.64 11.79 -22.20
CA THR A 385 25.89 11.42 -21.00
C THR A 385 26.10 9.94 -20.61
N SER A 386 25.63 9.57 -19.43
CA SER A 386 25.57 8.17 -18.98
C SER A 386 24.22 7.90 -18.33
N ILE A 387 23.58 6.76 -18.59
CA ILE A 387 22.43 6.33 -17.78
C ILE A 387 22.93 5.86 -16.41
N TYR A 388 22.20 6.20 -15.36
CA TYR A 388 22.44 5.72 -14.00
C TYR A 388 21.31 4.79 -13.60
N ILE A 389 21.62 3.65 -13.01
CA ILE A 389 20.63 2.71 -12.44
C ILE A 389 21.09 2.39 -11.02
N GLY A 390 20.24 2.68 -10.03
CA GLY A 390 20.45 2.31 -8.63
C GLY A 390 19.63 1.10 -8.24
N GLN A 391 19.51 0.88 -6.93
CA GLN A 391 18.64 -0.16 -6.37
C GLN A 391 17.21 -0.09 -6.95
N ALA A 392 16.57 -1.25 -7.04
CA ALA A 392 15.21 -1.39 -7.50
C ALA A 392 14.27 -1.65 -6.32
N MET A 393 13.09 -1.04 -6.31
CA MET A 393 12.03 -1.46 -5.39
C MET A 393 11.36 -2.69 -5.97
N VAL A 394 11.15 -3.71 -5.15
CA VAL A 394 10.35 -4.87 -5.51
C VAL A 394 9.25 -5.09 -4.51
N HIS A 395 8.10 -5.52 -5.00
CA HIS A 395 7.00 -5.96 -4.18
C HIS A 395 6.95 -7.48 -4.18
N ASN A 396 7.41 -8.08 -3.09
CA ASN A 396 7.43 -9.53 -2.94
C ASN A 396 6.10 -10.02 -2.35
N LEU A 397 5.78 -11.30 -2.54
CA LEU A 397 4.75 -11.93 -1.72
C LEU A 397 5.18 -12.00 -0.24
N PRO A 398 4.21 -12.11 0.69
CA PRO A 398 4.50 -12.81 1.94
C PRO A 398 5.08 -14.18 1.60
N SER A 399 6.16 -14.60 2.24
CA SER A 399 6.60 -15.99 2.10
C SER A 399 5.41 -16.92 2.30
N GLU A 400 5.28 -18.01 1.52
CA GLU A 400 4.17 -18.97 1.65
C GLU A 400 3.97 -19.41 3.12
N SER A 401 5.06 -19.43 3.90
CA SER A 401 5.07 -19.67 5.35
C SER A 401 4.24 -18.70 6.21
N ASN A 402 3.87 -17.51 5.69
CA ASN A 402 3.05 -16.51 6.39
C ASN A 402 1.59 -16.51 5.90
N LEU A 403 1.29 -17.19 4.80
CA LEU A 403 -0.09 -17.38 4.29
C LEU A 403 -0.74 -18.62 4.90
N GLU A 404 0.01 -19.71 5.09
CA GLU A 404 -0.48 -20.94 5.74
C GLU A 404 -1.02 -20.70 7.16
N ASP A 405 -0.48 -19.75 7.91
CA ASP A 405 -0.98 -19.40 9.25
C ASP A 405 -2.28 -18.58 9.24
N LYS A 406 -2.63 -17.97 8.09
CA LYS A 406 -3.82 -17.10 7.94
C LYS A 406 -4.95 -17.76 7.14
N GLN A 407 -4.63 -18.60 6.16
CA GLN A 407 -5.61 -19.35 5.38
C GLN A 407 -5.99 -20.65 6.08
N LYS A 408 -7.30 -20.92 6.20
CA LYS A 408 -7.79 -22.16 6.84
C LYS A 408 -8.97 -22.73 6.06
N PRO A 409 -9.10 -24.06 5.97
CA PRO A 409 -10.31 -24.69 5.42
C PRO A 409 -11.56 -24.14 6.12
N PHE A 410 -12.58 -23.74 5.37
CA PHE A 410 -13.82 -23.18 5.95
C PHE A 410 -14.59 -24.19 6.80
N LYS A 411 -14.65 -25.44 6.35
CA LYS A 411 -15.26 -26.55 7.09
C LYS A 411 -14.22 -27.62 7.39
N GLU A 412 -13.73 -28.25 6.33
CA GLU A 412 -12.75 -29.34 6.40
C GLU A 412 -11.87 -29.31 5.16
N VAL A 413 -10.71 -29.97 5.24
CA VAL A 413 -9.82 -30.16 4.09
C VAL A 413 -10.52 -31.04 3.04
N HIS A 414 -10.59 -30.56 1.81
CA HIS A 414 -11.27 -31.26 0.73
C HIS A 414 -10.47 -32.46 0.23
N THR A 415 -11.01 -33.66 0.40
CA THR A 415 -10.31 -34.89 -0.02
C THR A 415 -10.48 -35.17 -1.52
N ILE A 416 -9.37 -35.37 -2.23
CA ILE A 416 -9.33 -35.72 -3.66
C ILE A 416 -8.87 -37.17 -3.86
N PRO A 417 -9.56 -38.00 -4.67
CA PRO A 417 -10.76 -37.71 -5.47
C PRO A 417 -11.99 -37.41 -4.61
N GLY A 418 -12.84 -36.50 -5.09
CA GLY A 418 -14.01 -35.99 -4.38
C GLY A 418 -14.62 -34.76 -5.03
N ARG A 419 -15.71 -34.27 -4.45
CA ARG A 419 -16.38 -33.02 -4.87
C ARG A 419 -16.04 -31.90 -3.90
N ILE A 420 -15.82 -30.72 -4.45
CA ILE A 420 -15.62 -29.45 -3.74
C ILE A 420 -16.76 -28.53 -4.15
N GLU A 421 -17.64 -28.17 -3.21
CA GLU A 421 -18.67 -27.16 -3.44
C GLU A 421 -18.00 -25.77 -3.57
N ALA A 422 -18.44 -24.95 -4.50
CA ALA A 422 -17.76 -23.69 -4.83
C ALA A 422 -17.81 -22.69 -3.66
N GLU A 423 -18.90 -22.69 -2.90
CA GLU A 423 -19.09 -21.89 -1.69
C GLU A 423 -18.26 -22.35 -0.49
N ASP A 424 -17.58 -23.51 -0.58
CA ASP A 424 -16.73 -24.07 0.48
C ASP A 424 -15.24 -23.71 0.30
N PHE A 425 -14.96 -22.54 -0.29
CA PHE A 425 -13.61 -21.95 -0.36
C PHE A 425 -13.07 -21.66 1.05
N ASP A 426 -11.76 -21.51 1.17
CA ASP A 426 -11.07 -21.32 2.45
C ASP A 426 -11.47 -20.00 3.12
N THR A 427 -11.14 -19.88 4.40
CA THR A 427 -11.17 -18.64 5.17
C THR A 427 -9.79 -18.01 5.19
N GLY A 428 -9.75 -16.70 5.39
CA GLY A 428 -8.50 -15.92 5.35
C GLY A 428 -8.75 -14.49 4.86
N GLY A 429 -9.87 -14.26 4.19
CA GLY A 429 -10.29 -12.95 3.68
C GLY A 429 -9.78 -12.66 2.27
N GLU A 430 -10.14 -11.47 1.80
CA GLU A 430 -9.75 -10.92 0.51
C GLU A 430 -8.23 -10.96 0.34
N GLY A 431 -7.81 -11.51 -0.78
CA GLY A 431 -6.45 -11.79 -1.11
C GLY A 431 -5.83 -13.05 -0.54
N ILE A 432 -6.32 -13.56 0.57
CA ILE A 432 -5.73 -14.76 1.18
C ILE A 432 -6.47 -15.99 0.64
N ALA A 433 -7.78 -16.09 0.87
CA ALA A 433 -8.56 -17.25 0.46
C ALA A 433 -9.44 -16.99 -0.78
N PHE A 434 -9.61 -15.73 -1.18
CA PHE A 434 -10.36 -15.33 -2.36
C PHE A 434 -9.89 -13.98 -2.88
N HIS A 435 -10.27 -13.59 -4.10
CA HIS A 435 -10.14 -12.22 -4.60
C HIS A 435 -11.42 -11.80 -5.30
N GLU A 436 -12.01 -10.73 -4.81
CA GLU A 436 -13.20 -10.09 -5.36
C GLU A 436 -12.84 -8.74 -5.99
N VAL A 437 -13.27 -8.52 -7.24
CA VAL A 437 -12.98 -7.27 -7.96
C VAL A 437 -13.98 -6.17 -7.59
N ASN A 438 -15.10 -6.51 -6.95
CA ASN A 438 -16.13 -5.57 -6.49
C ASN A 438 -16.40 -5.70 -5.00
N THR A 439 -16.00 -4.69 -4.23
CA THR A 439 -16.24 -4.62 -2.78
C THR A 439 -17.69 -4.33 -2.37
N ASN A 440 -18.67 -4.64 -3.24
CA ASN A 440 -20.08 -4.52 -2.91
C ASN A 440 -20.50 -5.77 -2.12
N LYS A 441 -20.45 -5.70 -0.78
CA LYS A 441 -20.94 -6.76 0.11
C LYS A 441 -22.37 -7.20 -0.24
N LYS A 442 -22.48 -8.26 -1.03
CA LYS A 442 -23.74 -8.81 -1.53
C LYS A 442 -23.64 -10.32 -1.51
N SER A 443 -23.87 -10.92 -0.34
CA SER A 443 -24.39 -12.28 -0.32
C SER A 443 -25.87 -12.21 0.03
N GLU A 444 -26.69 -12.92 -0.72
CA GLU A 444 -28.12 -13.07 -0.41
C GLU A 444 -28.36 -14.14 0.69
N THR A 445 -27.29 -14.73 1.21
CA THR A 445 -27.32 -15.91 2.07
C THR A 445 -26.52 -15.68 3.36
N ASN A 446 -26.88 -16.39 4.42
CA ASN A 446 -26.09 -16.45 5.65
C ASN A 446 -25.13 -17.66 5.65
N TYR A 447 -24.69 -18.11 4.46
CA TYR A 447 -23.90 -19.34 4.33
C TYR A 447 -22.52 -19.21 5.00
N ARG A 448 -21.88 -18.05 4.87
CA ARG A 448 -20.61 -17.69 5.51
C ARG A 448 -20.78 -16.44 6.40
N SER A 449 -19.80 -16.18 7.27
CA SER A 449 -19.81 -15.04 8.20
C SER A 449 -19.45 -13.71 7.53
N GLU A 450 -19.66 -12.57 8.21
CA GLU A 450 -19.45 -11.23 7.63
C GLU A 450 -18.04 -10.95 7.06
N GLN A 451 -17.05 -11.74 7.47
CA GLN A 451 -15.64 -11.61 7.07
C GLN A 451 -15.35 -12.16 5.65
N ASP A 452 -16.31 -12.88 5.06
CA ASP A 452 -16.22 -13.51 3.75
C ASP A 452 -17.28 -13.00 2.75
N LEU A 453 -18.00 -11.93 3.10
CA LEU A 453 -19.17 -11.41 2.36
C LEU A 453 -18.85 -10.65 1.07
N ASP A 454 -17.57 -10.48 0.74
CA ASP A 454 -17.18 -9.81 -0.49
C ASP A 454 -17.43 -10.73 -1.70
N VAL A 455 -17.36 -12.06 -1.54
CA VAL A 455 -17.76 -13.02 -2.60
C VAL A 455 -19.29 -13.18 -2.64
N GLU A 456 -19.86 -13.05 -3.83
CA GLU A 456 -21.31 -13.13 -4.04
C GLU A 456 -21.81 -14.59 -4.05
N ILE A 457 -22.26 -15.05 -2.88
CA ILE A 457 -22.88 -16.38 -2.69
C ILE A 457 -24.41 -16.24 -2.76
N GLU A 458 -25.04 -17.01 -3.64
CA GLU A 458 -26.49 -17.03 -3.86
C GLU A 458 -27.09 -18.43 -3.64
N THR A 459 -28.39 -18.49 -3.39
CA THR A 459 -29.12 -19.76 -3.42
C THR A 459 -29.32 -20.20 -4.87
N LYS A 460 -29.00 -21.45 -5.18
CA LYS A 460 -29.17 -21.99 -6.52
C LYS A 460 -30.65 -21.97 -6.95
N PRO A 461 -30.97 -21.46 -8.16
CA PRO A 461 -32.35 -21.39 -8.63
C PRO A 461 -33.08 -22.74 -8.53
N ASN A 462 -34.31 -22.70 -8.00
CA ASN A 462 -35.16 -23.87 -7.78
C ASN A 462 -34.59 -24.96 -6.85
N GLN A 463 -33.51 -24.68 -6.11
CA GLN A 463 -32.87 -25.61 -5.17
C GLN A 463 -32.49 -24.87 -3.87
N SER A 464 -33.47 -24.66 -2.98
CA SER A 464 -33.33 -23.79 -1.79
C SER A 464 -32.24 -24.16 -0.78
N ASN A 465 -31.63 -25.35 -0.91
CA ASN A 465 -30.60 -25.87 0.01
C ASN A 465 -29.23 -26.02 -0.66
N ARG A 466 -29.04 -25.41 -1.83
CA ARG A 466 -27.76 -25.41 -2.56
C ARG A 466 -27.35 -23.98 -2.82
N HIS A 467 -26.05 -23.72 -2.73
CA HIS A 467 -25.51 -22.40 -2.99
C HIS A 467 -24.60 -22.46 -4.20
N ILE A 468 -24.31 -21.29 -4.74
CA ILE A 468 -23.44 -21.11 -5.89
C ILE A 468 -22.62 -19.85 -5.64
N ILE A 469 -21.45 -19.80 -6.27
CA ILE A 469 -20.74 -18.55 -6.47
C ILE A 469 -21.34 -17.89 -7.72
N SER A 470 -21.83 -16.67 -7.56
CA SER A 470 -22.53 -15.92 -8.60
C SER A 470 -21.82 -14.63 -8.97
N TRP A 471 -22.22 -14.03 -10.10
CA TRP A 471 -21.85 -12.66 -10.50
C TRP A 471 -20.36 -12.37 -10.61
N THR A 472 -19.56 -13.42 -10.81
CA THR A 472 -18.10 -13.30 -10.86
C THR A 472 -17.63 -12.37 -11.99
N ARG A 473 -16.37 -11.91 -11.92
CA ARG A 473 -15.70 -11.11 -12.95
C ARG A 473 -14.31 -11.61 -13.31
N ASP A 474 -13.75 -11.00 -14.35
CA ASP A 474 -12.43 -11.35 -14.84
C ASP A 474 -11.39 -11.11 -13.74
N ASN A 475 -10.54 -12.11 -13.53
CA ASN A 475 -9.48 -12.17 -12.52
C ASN A 475 -9.89 -12.41 -11.07
N GLU A 476 -11.18 -12.52 -10.75
CA GLU A 476 -11.60 -13.01 -9.43
C GLU A 476 -11.14 -14.45 -9.23
N TRP A 477 -10.91 -14.85 -7.98
CA TRP A 477 -10.48 -16.21 -7.69
C TRP A 477 -10.89 -16.67 -6.29
N LEU A 478 -10.93 -17.99 -6.09
CA LEU A 478 -11.24 -18.67 -4.83
C LEU A 478 -10.19 -19.74 -4.58
N GLU A 479 -9.81 -19.95 -3.32
CA GLU A 479 -8.87 -21.00 -2.93
C GLU A 479 -9.47 -22.04 -1.99
N TYR A 480 -8.96 -23.26 -2.09
CA TYR A 480 -9.42 -24.42 -1.36
C TYR A 480 -8.20 -25.23 -0.89
N THR A 481 -8.14 -25.55 0.39
CA THR A 481 -7.17 -26.50 0.92
C THR A 481 -7.65 -27.91 0.58
N ILE A 482 -6.86 -28.65 -0.19
CA ILE A 482 -7.18 -30.00 -0.66
C ILE A 482 -6.16 -31.03 -0.17
N GLN A 483 -6.62 -32.25 0.08
CA GLN A 483 -5.77 -33.41 0.35
C GLN A 483 -5.91 -34.41 -0.80
N VAL A 484 -4.90 -34.50 -1.66
CA VAL A 484 -4.83 -35.49 -2.72
C VAL A 484 -4.35 -36.81 -2.14
N LYS A 485 -5.16 -37.86 -2.27
CA LYS A 485 -4.87 -39.17 -1.68
C LYS A 485 -3.74 -39.92 -2.39
N ASN A 486 -3.68 -39.84 -3.71
CA ASN A 486 -2.74 -40.61 -4.52
C ASN A 486 -2.22 -39.78 -5.70
N THR A 487 -0.93 -39.84 -5.97
CA THR A 487 -0.36 -39.28 -7.21
C THR A 487 -0.93 -40.01 -8.41
N GLY A 488 -1.42 -39.29 -9.43
CA GLY A 488 -2.03 -39.92 -10.60
C GLY A 488 -2.66 -38.94 -11.59
N GLU A 489 -3.31 -39.50 -12.60
CA GLU A 489 -4.13 -38.73 -13.54
C GLU A 489 -5.54 -38.55 -13.02
N TYR A 490 -6.07 -37.34 -13.16
CA TYR A 490 -7.41 -36.96 -12.71
C TYR A 490 -8.18 -36.28 -13.84
N MET A 491 -9.50 -36.50 -13.87
CA MET A 491 -10.43 -35.66 -14.61
C MET A 491 -11.10 -34.71 -13.62
N ILE A 492 -11.02 -33.42 -13.90
CA ILE A 492 -11.74 -32.39 -13.16
C ILE A 492 -12.97 -32.02 -13.95
N LYS A 493 -14.14 -32.02 -13.32
CA LYS A 493 -15.39 -31.52 -13.87
C LYS A 493 -15.83 -30.27 -13.12
N ALA A 494 -16.14 -29.20 -13.83
CA ALA A 494 -16.76 -28.00 -13.30
C ALA A 494 -18.24 -27.96 -13.68
N MET A 495 -19.12 -27.89 -12.68
CA MET A 495 -20.54 -27.62 -12.90
C MET A 495 -20.74 -26.10 -12.88
N ALA A 496 -20.95 -25.52 -14.06
CA ALA A 496 -20.96 -24.08 -14.23
C ALA A 496 -21.99 -23.64 -15.27
N THR A 497 -22.24 -22.33 -15.31
CA THR A 497 -23.04 -21.67 -16.33
C THR A 497 -22.51 -20.26 -16.58
N ALA A 498 -22.77 -19.69 -17.75
CA ALA A 498 -22.26 -18.39 -18.12
C ALA A 498 -23.32 -17.56 -18.86
N ARG A 499 -23.39 -16.27 -18.53
CA ARG A 499 -24.33 -15.34 -19.17
C ARG A 499 -23.94 -15.08 -20.62
N ASN A 500 -24.92 -15.11 -21.52
CA ASN A 500 -24.75 -14.63 -22.89
C ASN A 500 -24.87 -13.09 -22.96
N ASP A 501 -23.75 -12.41 -23.19
CA ASP A 501 -23.72 -10.94 -23.35
C ASP A 501 -22.89 -10.44 -24.55
N ALA A 502 -22.07 -11.30 -25.17
CA ALA A 502 -21.50 -11.25 -26.52
C ALA A 502 -20.67 -12.54 -26.75
N MET A 503 -20.28 -12.89 -27.99
CA MET A 503 -19.49 -14.10 -28.33
C MET A 503 -18.06 -14.05 -27.75
N GLU A 504 -17.95 -14.21 -26.45
CA GLU A 504 -16.78 -13.89 -25.65
C GLU A 504 -16.31 -15.10 -24.84
N GLN A 505 -14.99 -15.23 -24.65
CA GLN A 505 -14.42 -16.38 -23.95
C GLN A 505 -14.68 -16.23 -22.44
N LYS A 506 -15.24 -17.28 -21.83
CA LYS A 506 -15.54 -17.33 -20.40
C LYS A 506 -15.12 -18.68 -19.83
N GLY A 507 -14.73 -18.71 -18.56
CA GLY A 507 -14.50 -19.97 -17.87
C GLY A 507 -13.55 -19.87 -16.68
N LEU A 508 -12.84 -20.98 -16.44
CA LEU A 508 -11.98 -21.18 -15.29
C LEU A 508 -10.53 -21.44 -15.69
N HIS A 509 -9.60 -20.97 -14.87
CA HIS A 509 -8.20 -21.40 -14.87
C HIS A 509 -7.85 -21.91 -13.48
N LEU A 510 -7.35 -23.14 -13.40
CA LEU A 510 -7.04 -23.80 -12.14
C LEU A 510 -5.54 -23.72 -11.86
N PHE A 511 -5.18 -23.45 -10.62
CA PHE A 511 -3.79 -23.46 -10.15
C PHE A 511 -3.68 -24.37 -8.92
N LEU A 512 -2.55 -25.07 -8.80
CA LEU A 512 -2.19 -25.87 -7.63
C LEU A 512 -0.88 -25.30 -7.10
N ASP A 513 -0.87 -24.87 -5.84
CA ASP A 513 0.29 -24.26 -5.17
C ASP A 513 0.90 -23.12 -6.02
N GLY A 514 0.03 -22.20 -6.46
CA GLY A 514 0.40 -21.04 -7.29
C GLY A 514 0.76 -21.35 -8.74
N LYS A 515 0.84 -22.62 -9.17
CA LYS A 515 1.21 -23.01 -10.53
C LYS A 515 0.00 -23.44 -11.33
N ALA A 516 -0.07 -23.03 -12.60
CA ALA A 516 -1.16 -23.44 -13.50
C ALA A 516 -1.27 -24.97 -13.56
N LEU A 517 -2.43 -25.50 -13.17
CA LEU A 517 -2.70 -26.93 -13.07
C LEU A 517 -3.25 -27.49 -14.39
N THR A 518 -4.01 -26.70 -15.13
CA THR A 518 -4.70 -27.11 -16.36
C THR A 518 -4.67 -26.00 -17.39
N ASP A 519 -4.86 -26.35 -18.67
CA ASP A 519 -5.36 -25.38 -19.63
C ASP A 519 -6.73 -24.83 -19.17
N LYS A 520 -7.15 -23.69 -19.72
CA LYS A 520 -8.43 -23.06 -19.39
C LYS A 520 -9.62 -24.01 -19.64
N ILE A 521 -10.55 -24.08 -18.69
CA ILE A 521 -11.84 -24.74 -18.85
C ILE A 521 -12.81 -23.71 -19.42
N SER A 522 -13.12 -23.79 -20.72
CA SER A 522 -14.10 -22.90 -21.36
C SER A 522 -15.53 -23.29 -21.00
N VAL A 523 -16.31 -22.32 -20.52
CA VAL A 523 -17.74 -22.45 -20.21
C VAL A 523 -18.55 -21.84 -21.34
N THR A 524 -19.56 -22.55 -21.84
CA THR A 524 -20.40 -22.11 -22.97
C THR A 524 -21.49 -21.16 -22.46
N PRO A 525 -21.59 -19.93 -22.97
CA PRO A 525 -22.65 -19.00 -22.58
C PRO A 525 -24.06 -19.48 -23.00
N SER A 526 -25.07 -19.17 -22.19
CA SER A 526 -26.49 -19.36 -22.51
C SER A 526 -27.33 -18.11 -22.22
N ASP A 527 -28.45 -17.95 -22.93
CA ASP A 527 -29.43 -16.89 -22.68
C ASP A 527 -30.21 -17.10 -21.37
N ASP A 528 -30.48 -18.36 -20.99
CA ASP A 528 -31.11 -18.77 -19.73
C ASP A 528 -30.08 -19.31 -18.72
N TRP A 529 -28.96 -18.59 -18.60
CA TRP A 529 -27.80 -19.03 -17.82
C TRP A 529 -28.11 -19.32 -16.33
N PHE A 530 -29.07 -18.64 -15.70
CA PHE A 530 -29.46 -18.99 -14.33
C PHE A 530 -30.09 -20.39 -14.20
N SER A 531 -30.59 -20.95 -15.31
CA SER A 531 -31.22 -22.28 -15.38
C SER A 531 -30.37 -23.33 -16.12
N ASP A 532 -29.51 -22.91 -17.04
CA ASP A 532 -28.74 -23.78 -17.94
C ASP A 532 -27.36 -24.14 -17.37
N TRP A 533 -27.33 -25.12 -16.46
CA TRP A 533 -26.10 -25.64 -15.86
C TRP A 533 -25.53 -26.82 -16.66
N ALA A 534 -24.21 -26.84 -16.88
CA ALA A 534 -23.53 -27.92 -17.59
C ALA A 534 -22.19 -28.31 -16.95
N GLU A 535 -21.76 -29.55 -17.22
CA GLU A 535 -20.44 -30.05 -16.82
C GLU A 535 -19.39 -29.75 -17.90
N TYR A 536 -18.28 -29.14 -17.49
CA TYR A 536 -17.11 -28.89 -18.32
C TYR A 536 -15.91 -29.61 -17.73
N SER A 537 -15.18 -30.39 -18.54
CA SER A 537 -14.13 -31.26 -18.02
C SER A 537 -12.75 -30.97 -18.60
N VAL A 538 -11.72 -31.14 -17.77
CA VAL A 538 -10.30 -31.11 -18.17
C VAL A 538 -9.53 -32.22 -17.47
N ASN A 539 -8.45 -32.69 -18.08
CA ASN A 539 -7.58 -33.70 -17.47
C ASN A 539 -6.33 -33.05 -16.90
N THR A 540 -5.83 -33.57 -15.79
CA THR A 540 -4.58 -33.12 -15.17
C THR A 540 -3.86 -34.25 -14.45
N LYS A 541 -2.68 -33.95 -13.92
CA LYS A 541 -1.92 -34.80 -13.00
C LYS A 541 -1.84 -34.12 -11.64
N LEU A 542 -2.11 -34.88 -10.59
CA LEU A 542 -1.97 -34.42 -9.21
C LEU A 542 -0.93 -35.28 -8.50
N GLU A 543 -0.18 -34.66 -7.61
CA GLU A 543 0.70 -35.35 -6.66
C GLU A 543 -0.07 -35.60 -5.36
N ALA A 544 0.26 -36.69 -4.65
CA ALA A 544 -0.30 -36.94 -3.32
C ALA A 544 0.28 -35.94 -2.32
N GLY A 545 -0.58 -35.33 -1.51
CA GLY A 545 -0.17 -34.28 -0.61
C GLY A 545 -1.33 -33.36 -0.23
N GLU A 546 -1.06 -32.51 0.76
CA GLU A 546 -1.87 -31.33 1.00
C GLU A 546 -1.44 -30.24 0.02
N HIS A 547 -2.40 -29.55 -0.57
CA HIS A 547 -2.19 -28.53 -1.59
C HIS A 547 -3.22 -27.41 -1.47
N VAL A 548 -2.90 -26.25 -2.03
CA VAL A 548 -3.86 -25.15 -2.22
C VAL A 548 -4.29 -25.12 -3.68
N LEU A 549 -5.59 -25.37 -3.91
CA LEU A 549 -6.22 -25.25 -5.22
C LEU A 549 -6.81 -23.85 -5.37
N ARG A 550 -6.36 -23.10 -6.38
CA ARG A 550 -7.00 -21.84 -6.79
C ARG A 550 -7.87 -22.05 -8.03
N VAL A 551 -9.08 -21.52 -7.97
CA VAL A 551 -10.04 -21.42 -9.06
C VAL A 551 -10.14 -19.96 -9.48
N LYS A 552 -9.55 -19.60 -10.63
CA LYS A 552 -9.59 -18.23 -11.17
C LYS A 552 -10.62 -18.11 -12.29
N PHE A 553 -11.49 -17.12 -12.20
CA PHE A 553 -12.48 -16.80 -13.20
C PHE A 553 -11.87 -15.93 -14.31
N PHE A 554 -12.24 -16.19 -15.57
CA PHE A 554 -11.87 -15.33 -16.68
C PHE A 554 -13.06 -15.00 -17.58
N THR A 555 -13.09 -13.77 -18.09
CA THR A 555 -14.00 -13.33 -19.15
C THR A 555 -13.40 -12.19 -19.95
N THR A 556 -13.81 -12.02 -21.21
CA THR A 556 -13.55 -10.78 -21.95
C THR A 556 -14.65 -9.73 -21.78
N SER A 557 -15.74 -10.04 -21.03
CA SER A 557 -16.94 -9.20 -20.91
C SER A 557 -17.06 -8.58 -19.51
N ARG A 558 -18.16 -7.88 -19.24
CA ARG A 558 -18.44 -7.30 -17.92
C ARG A 558 -18.80 -8.34 -16.85
N TRP A 559 -19.34 -9.50 -17.22
CA TRP A 559 -19.88 -10.52 -16.30
C TRP A 559 -19.32 -11.90 -16.64
N CYS A 560 -18.86 -12.67 -15.66
CA CYS A 560 -18.35 -14.03 -15.86
C CYS A 560 -19.45 -15.09 -15.78
N ILE A 561 -19.28 -16.04 -14.86
CA ILE A 561 -19.89 -17.36 -14.78
C ILE A 561 -20.45 -17.56 -13.37
N ASN A 562 -21.43 -18.45 -13.21
CA ASN A 562 -21.76 -19.00 -11.91
C ASN A 562 -21.15 -20.40 -11.78
N LEU A 563 -20.64 -20.72 -10.60
CA LEU A 563 -20.00 -22.00 -10.29
C LEU A 563 -20.72 -22.68 -9.14
N ASP A 564 -21.04 -23.97 -9.34
CA ASP A 564 -21.70 -24.83 -8.35
C ASP A 564 -20.65 -25.67 -7.63
N TYR A 565 -19.90 -26.50 -8.35
CA TYR A 565 -18.86 -27.33 -7.76
C TYR A 565 -17.76 -27.73 -8.76
N LEU A 566 -16.65 -28.22 -8.21
CA LEU A 566 -15.64 -29.00 -8.90
C LEU A 566 -15.68 -30.45 -8.43
N GLU A 567 -15.59 -31.41 -9.35
CA GLU A 567 -15.52 -32.84 -9.05
C GLU A 567 -14.26 -33.46 -9.66
N PHE A 568 -13.43 -34.05 -8.80
CA PHE A 568 -12.18 -34.69 -9.17
C PHE A 568 -12.35 -36.20 -9.18
N ILE A 569 -12.11 -36.81 -10.35
CA ILE A 569 -12.26 -38.24 -10.58
C ILE A 569 -10.89 -38.81 -10.93
N ALA A 570 -10.36 -39.70 -10.09
CA ALA A 570 -9.14 -40.43 -10.42
C ALA A 570 -9.36 -41.28 -11.66
N LYS A 571 -8.39 -41.24 -12.57
CA LYS A 571 -8.34 -42.17 -13.70
C LYS A 571 -7.64 -43.46 -13.30
N PRO A 572 -8.10 -44.60 -13.83
CA PRO A 572 -7.52 -45.91 -13.56
C PRO A 572 -6.11 -46.08 -14.10
#